data_AF-A0A969HKT4-F1
#
_entry.id   AF-A0A969HKT4-F1
#
_cell.length_a   1.000
_cell.length_b   1.000
_cell.length_c   1.000
_cell.angle_alpha   90.00
_cell.angle_beta   90.00
_cell.angle_gamma   90.00
#
_symmetry.space_group_name_H-M   'P 1'
#
loop_
_entity.id
_entity.type
_entity.pdbx_description
1 polymer ?
#
loop_
_entity_poly.entity_id
_entity_poly.type
_entity_poly.pdbx_seq_one_letter_code
_entity_poly.pdbx_strand_id
1 'polypeptide(L)'
;MTPQEAVSLSEVPLVVNFGYSVHGNEASGSNAAVLVAYYLAAAQDPAIEQVLENTIILLDPCLNPDGFHRFSTWVNMHKSTNLVSDPQSREFREPFPQGRTNHYWFDLNRDWLLLQHPESQGRVAKFHAWKPNVLTDHHEMGSNSTFSSSPAYRREPTPDPGT
;
A
#
# COMPACT_ATOMS: atom_id res chain seq x y z
N MET A 1 -29.47 19.56 -18.47
CA MET A 1 -29.25 18.46 -17.51
C MET A 1 -30.13 18.80 -16.31
N THR A 2 -31.25 18.10 -16.16
CA THR A 2 -32.13 18.27 -14.99
C THR A 2 -31.39 17.81 -13.74
N PRO A 3 -31.58 18.43 -12.56
CA PRO A 3 -31.02 17.91 -11.32
C PRO A 3 -31.56 16.49 -11.15
N GLN A 4 -30.68 15.49 -11.14
CA GLN A 4 -31.04 14.14 -10.70
C GLN A 4 -31.60 14.28 -9.28
N GLU A 5 -32.66 13.52 -8.95
CA GLU A 5 -33.14 13.38 -7.57
C GLU A 5 -31.94 13.14 -6.65
N ALA A 6 -31.86 13.89 -5.55
CA ALA A 6 -30.75 13.78 -4.61
C ALA A 6 -30.77 12.37 -4.00
N VAL A 7 -29.82 11.53 -4.41
CA VAL A 7 -29.58 10.22 -3.80
C VAL A 7 -29.22 10.44 -2.33
N SER A 8 -29.88 9.73 -1.41
CA SER A 8 -29.55 9.83 0.01
C SER A 8 -28.15 9.26 0.23
N LEU A 9 -27.28 10.03 0.91
CA LEU A 9 -25.93 9.56 1.25
C LEU A 9 -25.93 8.33 2.15
N SER A 10 -27.05 8.06 2.86
CA SER A 10 -27.21 6.84 3.67
C SER A 10 -27.38 5.57 2.84
N GLU A 11 -27.68 5.70 1.55
CA GLU A 11 -27.95 4.57 0.64
C GLU A 11 -26.76 4.29 -0.29
N VAL A 12 -25.70 5.10 -0.20
CA VAL A 12 -24.49 4.96 -1.02
C VAL A 12 -23.39 4.34 -0.16
N PRO A 13 -22.83 3.17 -0.53
CA PRO A 13 -21.77 2.56 0.24
C PRO A 13 -20.48 3.39 0.16
N LEU A 14 -19.70 3.36 1.23
CA LEU A 14 -18.35 3.92 1.24
C LEU A 14 -17.45 3.09 0.33
N VAL A 15 -16.73 3.71 -0.60
CA VAL A 15 -15.73 3.02 -1.42
C VAL A 15 -14.34 3.31 -0.89
N VAL A 16 -13.65 2.27 -0.41
CA VAL A 16 -12.29 2.36 0.13
C VAL A 16 -11.34 1.57 -0.75
N ASN A 17 -10.22 2.17 -1.13
CA ASN A 17 -9.18 1.52 -1.90
C ASN A 17 -7.91 1.33 -1.07
N PHE A 18 -7.49 0.09 -0.89
CA PHE A 18 -6.25 -0.31 -0.24
C PHE A 18 -5.21 -0.74 -1.28
N GLY A 19 -4.23 0.13 -1.52
CA GLY A 19 -3.05 -0.19 -2.31
C GLY A 19 -1.88 -0.60 -1.42
N TYR A 20 -1.23 -1.72 -1.75
CA TYR A 20 -0.08 -2.23 -0.99
C TYR A 20 1.16 -2.36 -1.88
N SER A 21 2.33 -2.06 -1.30
CA SER A 21 3.65 -2.38 -1.86
C SER A 21 3.85 -1.93 -3.31
N VAL A 22 3.69 -0.63 -3.57
CA VAL A 22 4.07 -0.01 -4.86
C VAL A 22 5.59 -0.01 -5.08
N HIS A 23 6.36 -0.08 -3.99
CA HIS A 23 7.74 -0.53 -4.03
C HIS A 23 7.81 -1.98 -3.59
N GLY A 24 8.35 -2.84 -4.45
CA GLY A 24 8.30 -4.29 -4.24
C GLY A 24 9.14 -4.79 -3.05
N ASN A 25 10.18 -4.06 -2.64
CA ASN A 25 10.96 -4.38 -1.45
C ASN A 25 10.42 -3.78 -0.14
N GLU A 26 9.22 -3.19 -0.17
CA GLU A 26 8.44 -2.81 1.02
C GLU A 26 7.37 -3.90 1.27
N ALA A 27 7.85 -5.11 1.61
CA ALA A 27 7.10 -6.37 1.48
C ALA A 27 6.02 -6.65 2.54
N SER A 28 6.07 -5.99 3.68
CA SER A 28 5.10 -6.10 4.78
C SER A 28 3.71 -5.73 4.33
N GLY A 29 3.57 -4.74 3.43
CA GLY A 29 2.29 -4.37 2.83
C GLY A 29 1.62 -5.56 2.16
N SER A 30 2.29 -6.19 1.19
CA SER A 30 1.77 -7.38 0.49
C SER A 30 1.53 -8.57 1.41
N ASN A 31 2.41 -8.82 2.38
CA ASN A 31 2.22 -9.92 3.34
C ASN A 31 1.01 -9.66 4.26
N ALA A 32 0.79 -8.41 4.70
CA ALA A 32 -0.36 -8.03 5.51
C ALA A 32 -1.66 -8.02 4.71
N ALA A 33 -1.64 -7.60 3.45
CA ALA A 33 -2.83 -7.47 2.61
C ALA A 33 -3.63 -8.78 2.51
N VAL A 34 -2.94 -9.91 2.40
CA VAL A 34 -3.59 -11.24 2.35
C VAL A 34 -4.23 -11.59 3.70
N LEU A 35 -3.59 -11.25 4.81
CA LEU A 35 -4.15 -11.44 6.15
C LEU A 35 -5.36 -10.53 6.40
N VAL A 36 -5.33 -9.29 5.91
CA VAL A 36 -6.45 -8.35 5.96
C VAL A 36 -7.62 -8.90 5.14
N ALA A 37 -7.38 -9.36 3.91
CA ALA A 37 -8.40 -9.97 3.07
C ALA A 37 -9.06 -11.18 3.77
N TYR A 38 -8.24 -12.05 4.36
CA TYR A 38 -8.74 -13.20 5.13
C TYR A 38 -9.56 -12.76 6.34
N TYR A 39 -9.07 -11.81 7.13
CA TYR A 39 -9.77 -11.32 8.31
C TYR A 39 -11.14 -10.72 7.94
N LEU A 40 -11.20 -9.88 6.92
CA LEU A 40 -12.45 -9.29 6.45
C LEU A 40 -13.42 -10.35 5.92
N ALA A 41 -12.93 -11.40 5.26
CA ALA A 41 -13.78 -12.45 4.69
C ALA A 41 -14.28 -13.47 5.73
N ALA A 42 -13.51 -13.70 6.81
CA ALA A 42 -13.76 -14.79 7.76
C ALA A 42 -14.23 -14.31 9.15
N ALA A 43 -14.12 -13.02 9.47
CA ALA A 43 -14.58 -12.48 10.74
C ALA A 43 -16.10 -12.64 10.89
N GLN A 44 -16.53 -13.02 12.10
CA GLN A 44 -17.94 -13.07 12.53
C GLN A 44 -18.22 -12.03 13.61
N ASP A 45 -17.43 -10.95 13.60
CA ASP A 45 -17.60 -9.85 14.55
C ASP A 45 -18.71 -8.93 14.01
N PRO A 46 -19.78 -8.65 14.80
CA PRO A 46 -20.88 -7.79 14.35
C PRO A 46 -20.43 -6.40 13.90
N ALA A 47 -19.34 -5.87 14.44
CA ALA A 47 -18.79 -4.58 14.01
C ALA A 47 -18.16 -4.67 12.61
N ILE A 48 -17.51 -5.79 12.27
CA ILE A 48 -16.94 -6.01 10.94
C ILE A 48 -18.04 -6.26 9.92
N GLU A 49 -19.06 -7.05 10.28
CA GLU A 49 -20.24 -7.26 9.42
C GLU A 49 -20.91 -5.93 9.08
N GLN A 50 -21.14 -5.08 10.08
CA GLN A 50 -21.71 -3.74 9.86
C GLN A 50 -20.84 -2.87 8.93
N VAL A 51 -19.51 -2.95 9.04
CA VAL A 51 -18.60 -2.23 8.12
C VAL A 51 -18.76 -2.76 6.69
N LEU A 52 -18.80 -4.08 6.50
CA LEU A 52 -18.88 -4.72 5.19
C LEU A 52 -20.24 -4.55 4.51
N GLU A 53 -21.32 -4.43 5.27
CA GLU A 53 -22.66 -4.09 4.74
C GLU A 53 -22.70 -2.71 4.08
N ASN A 54 -21.89 -1.77 4.57
CA ASN A 54 -21.92 -0.36 4.18
C ASN A 54 -20.69 0.08 3.36
N THR A 55 -19.74 -0.82 3.09
CA THR A 55 -18.44 -0.48 2.48
C THR A 55 -18.07 -1.43 1.35
N ILE A 56 -17.69 -0.86 0.21
CA ILE A 56 -17.00 -1.56 -0.87
C ILE A 56 -15.50 -1.38 -0.67
N ILE A 57 -14.79 -2.48 -0.43
CA ILE A 57 -13.34 -2.51 -0.25
C ILE A 57 -12.68 -3.00 -1.54
N LEU A 58 -11.89 -2.14 -2.17
CA LEU A 58 -11.00 -2.49 -3.27
C LEU A 58 -9.64 -2.80 -2.66
N LEU A 59 -9.17 -4.03 -2.80
CA LEU A 59 -7.91 -4.49 -2.20
C LEU A 59 -6.94 -4.90 -3.30
N ASP A 60 -5.86 -4.15 -3.48
CA ASP A 60 -4.76 -4.48 -4.37
C ASP A 60 -3.54 -4.90 -3.55
N PRO A 61 -3.29 -6.21 -3.40
CA PRO A 61 -2.31 -6.72 -2.45
C PRO A 61 -0.86 -6.44 -2.87
N CYS A 62 -0.59 -6.11 -4.14
CA CYS A 62 0.77 -5.83 -4.59
C CYS A 62 0.74 -5.02 -5.89
N LEU A 63 0.99 -3.72 -5.75
CA LEU A 63 1.04 -2.79 -6.88
C LEU A 63 2.28 -2.99 -7.77
N ASN A 64 3.36 -3.58 -7.23
CA ASN A 64 4.59 -3.88 -7.97
C ASN A 64 5.01 -5.35 -7.79
N PRO A 65 4.32 -6.29 -8.44
CA PRO A 65 4.59 -7.71 -8.29
C PRO A 65 5.98 -8.11 -8.82
N ASP A 66 6.50 -7.43 -9.86
CA ASP A 66 7.82 -7.71 -10.41
C ASP A 66 8.95 -7.33 -9.44
N GLY A 67 8.85 -6.14 -8.83
CA GLY A 67 9.75 -5.71 -7.78
C GLY A 67 9.68 -6.61 -6.54
N PHE A 68 8.46 -7.03 -6.17
CA PHE A 68 8.22 -7.90 -5.01
C PHE A 68 8.80 -9.30 -5.23
N HIS A 69 8.65 -9.85 -6.43
CA HIS A 69 9.26 -11.13 -6.77
C HIS A 69 10.80 -11.06 -6.76
N ARG A 70 11.37 -9.95 -7.25
CA ARG A 70 12.82 -9.72 -7.19
C ARG A 70 13.33 -9.66 -5.74
N PHE A 71 12.62 -8.93 -4.88
CA PHE A 71 12.95 -8.82 -3.46
C PHE A 71 12.85 -10.16 -2.73
N SER A 72 11.71 -10.86 -2.88
CA SER A 72 11.49 -12.15 -2.22
C SER A 72 12.51 -13.20 -2.67
N THR A 73 12.90 -13.19 -3.94
CA THR A 73 14.00 -14.05 -4.45
C THR A 73 15.32 -13.70 -3.76
N TRP A 74 15.68 -12.42 -3.66
CA TRP A 74 16.90 -12.00 -2.95
C TRP A 74 16.93 -12.48 -1.50
N VAL A 75 15.88 -12.17 -0.73
CA VAL A 75 15.81 -12.53 0.70
C VAL A 75 15.85 -14.05 0.86
N ASN A 76 15.13 -14.81 0.06
CA ASN A 76 15.13 -16.27 0.17
C ASN A 76 16.48 -16.91 -0.17
N MET A 77 17.29 -16.30 -1.04
CA MET A 77 18.64 -16.77 -1.37
C MET A 77 19.70 -16.35 -0.34
N HIS A 78 19.48 -15.26 0.39
CA HIS A 78 20.50 -14.63 1.22
C HIS A 78 20.20 -14.62 2.71
N LYS A 79 19.00 -15.05 3.11
CA LYS A 79 18.62 -15.17 4.52
C LYS A 79 19.54 -16.15 5.23
N SER A 80 19.92 -15.79 6.45
CA SER A 80 20.66 -16.68 7.34
C SER A 80 19.73 -17.70 7.98
N THR A 81 20.25 -18.89 8.31
CA THR A 81 19.53 -19.88 9.12
C THR A 81 19.29 -19.36 10.55
N ASN A 82 20.22 -18.56 11.07
CA ASN A 82 20.10 -17.90 12.37
C ASN A 82 19.65 -16.46 12.18
N LEU A 83 18.85 -15.93 13.11
CA LEU A 83 18.42 -14.52 13.07
C LEU A 83 19.63 -13.59 13.13
N VAL A 84 19.68 -12.62 12.22
CA VAL A 84 20.74 -11.61 12.14
C VAL A 84 20.10 -10.24 12.37
N SER A 85 20.59 -9.52 13.38
CA SER A 85 20.14 -8.16 13.69
C SER A 85 21.00 -7.06 13.06
N ASP A 86 22.18 -7.40 12.53
CA ASP A 86 23.08 -6.46 11.88
C ASP A 86 22.49 -5.96 10.55
N PRO A 87 22.16 -4.66 10.41
CA PRO A 87 21.64 -4.09 9.17
C PRO A 87 22.63 -4.16 8.00
N GLN A 88 23.92 -4.39 8.25
CA GLN A 88 24.93 -4.58 7.21
C GLN A 88 24.99 -6.01 6.67
N SER A 89 24.19 -6.92 7.21
CA SER A 89 24.05 -8.29 6.70
C SER A 89 23.67 -8.30 5.22
N ARG A 90 24.15 -9.32 4.51
CA ARG A 90 23.85 -9.54 3.08
C ARG A 90 22.36 -9.71 2.81
N GLU A 91 21.61 -10.21 3.78
CA GLU A 91 20.15 -10.33 3.71
C GLU A 91 19.46 -8.98 3.48
N PHE A 92 19.95 -7.91 4.11
CA PHE A 92 19.31 -6.59 4.12
C PHE A 92 19.90 -5.62 3.09
N ARG A 93 20.81 -6.08 2.22
CA ARG A 93 21.53 -5.24 1.25
C ARG A 93 21.39 -5.76 -0.18
N GLU A 94 20.25 -5.46 -0.80
CA GLU A 94 19.98 -5.78 -2.20
C GLU A 94 20.95 -5.05 -3.16
N PRO A 95 21.53 -5.74 -4.16
CA PRO A 95 22.27 -5.10 -5.24
C PRO A 95 21.30 -4.47 -6.24
N PHE A 96 21.82 -3.60 -7.10
CA PHE A 96 21.07 -3.12 -8.26
C PHE A 96 20.94 -4.24 -9.33
N PRO A 97 19.76 -4.42 -9.97
CA PRO A 97 18.50 -3.74 -9.70
C PRO A 97 17.81 -4.29 -8.44
N GLN A 98 17.36 -3.39 -7.56
CA GLN A 98 16.67 -3.74 -6.30
C GLN A 98 15.17 -3.94 -6.53
N GLY A 99 14.44 -4.50 -5.56
CA GLY A 99 13.00 -4.73 -5.63
C GLY A 99 12.12 -3.46 -5.61
N ARG A 100 12.68 -2.29 -5.34
CA ARG A 100 11.91 -1.03 -5.27
C ARG A 100 11.16 -0.70 -6.56
N THR A 101 11.84 -0.83 -7.70
CA THR A 101 11.33 -0.36 -8.99
C THR A 101 10.64 -1.48 -9.76
N ASN A 102 9.82 -1.11 -10.75
CA ASN A 102 9.09 -2.09 -11.57
C ASN A 102 9.99 -2.87 -12.54
N HIS A 103 9.40 -3.57 -13.50
CA HIS A 103 10.12 -4.28 -14.55
C HIS A 103 11.15 -3.40 -15.27
N TYR A 104 10.77 -2.16 -15.56
CA TYR A 104 11.56 -1.18 -16.33
C TYR A 104 12.50 -0.35 -15.46
N TRP A 105 12.69 -0.75 -14.20
CA TRP A 105 13.48 -0.05 -13.19
C TRP A 105 13.03 1.39 -12.91
N PHE A 106 11.75 1.68 -13.11
CA PHE A 106 11.14 2.95 -12.76
C PHE A 106 10.45 2.90 -11.39
N ASP A 107 10.45 4.03 -10.69
CA ASP A 107 9.75 4.21 -9.41
C ASP A 107 8.26 4.52 -9.70
N LEU A 108 7.39 3.55 -9.44
CA LEU A 108 5.95 3.68 -9.74
C LEU A 108 5.27 4.78 -8.92
N ASN A 109 5.81 5.17 -7.77
CA ASN A 109 5.31 6.31 -6.99
C ASN A 109 5.76 7.67 -7.55
N ARG A 110 6.36 7.69 -8.75
CA ARG A 110 6.63 8.88 -9.57
C ARG A 110 5.88 8.90 -10.89
N ASP A 111 5.11 7.85 -11.19
CA ASP A 111 4.42 7.67 -12.47
C ASP A 111 2.92 8.00 -12.42
N TRP A 112 2.41 8.52 -11.28
CA TRP A 112 0.99 8.82 -11.08
C TRP A 112 0.42 9.83 -12.08
N LEU A 113 1.24 10.77 -12.55
CA LEU A 113 0.82 11.81 -13.51
C LEU A 113 1.13 11.40 -14.95
N LEU A 114 2.27 10.76 -15.18
CA LEU A 114 2.76 10.45 -16.52
C LEU A 114 2.08 9.21 -17.10
N LEU A 115 1.68 8.26 -16.25
CA LEU A 115 0.98 7.04 -16.63
C LEU A 115 1.73 6.27 -17.73
N GLN A 116 3.05 6.27 -17.65
CA GLN A 116 3.88 5.63 -18.67
C GLN A 116 3.86 4.11 -18.52
N HIS A 117 3.83 3.62 -17.28
CA HIS A 117 3.94 2.20 -16.97
C HIS A 117 2.58 1.52 -16.83
N PRO A 118 2.48 0.22 -17.19
CA PRO A 118 1.21 -0.51 -17.19
C PRO A 118 0.56 -0.57 -15.81
N GLU A 119 1.34 -0.62 -14.73
CA GLU A 119 0.85 -0.62 -13.35
C GLU A 119 0.10 0.68 -13.04
N SER A 120 0.67 1.84 -13.40
CA SER A 120 0.06 3.15 -13.18
C SER A 120 -1.19 3.36 -14.05
N GLN A 121 -1.14 2.93 -15.32
CA GLN A 121 -2.31 2.98 -16.22
C GLN A 121 -3.47 2.15 -15.64
N GLY A 122 -3.18 0.94 -15.15
CA GLY A 122 -4.16 0.08 -14.48
C GLY A 122 -4.71 0.72 -13.21
N ARG A 123 -3.83 1.25 -12.34
CA ARG A 123 -4.22 1.89 -11.07
C ARG A 123 -5.13 3.10 -11.30
N VAL A 124 -4.81 3.96 -12.29
CA VAL A 124 -5.64 5.12 -12.62
C VAL A 124 -6.94 4.74 -13.32
N ALA A 125 -6.94 3.72 -14.19
CA ALA A 125 -8.18 3.21 -14.77
C ALA A 125 -9.14 2.69 -13.69
N LYS A 126 -8.65 1.95 -12.70
CA LYS A 126 -9.47 1.50 -11.55
C LYS A 126 -9.89 2.65 -10.66
N PHE A 127 -9.00 3.61 -10.40
CA PHE A 127 -9.35 4.81 -9.64
C PHE A 127 -10.51 5.57 -10.29
N HIS A 128 -10.51 5.78 -11.60
CA HIS A 128 -11.61 6.48 -12.28
C HIS A 128 -12.88 5.64 -12.44
N ALA A 129 -12.76 4.31 -12.51
CA ALA A 129 -13.92 3.42 -12.54
C ALA A 129 -14.69 3.43 -11.22
N TRP A 130 -13.99 3.48 -10.09
CA TRP A 130 -14.60 3.35 -8.76
C TRP A 130 -14.70 4.65 -7.98
N LYS A 131 -13.86 5.65 -8.27
CA LYS A 131 -13.78 6.95 -7.60
C LYS A 131 -13.83 6.82 -6.07
N PRO A 132 -12.86 6.12 -5.47
CA PRO A 132 -12.92 5.79 -4.04
C PRO A 132 -12.99 7.06 -3.18
N ASN A 133 -13.77 7.00 -2.11
CA ASN A 133 -13.86 8.06 -1.10
C ASN A 133 -12.57 8.15 -0.27
N VAL A 134 -11.94 6.99 -0.03
CA VAL A 134 -10.68 6.88 0.71
C VAL A 134 -9.70 6.02 -0.10
N LEU A 135 -8.48 6.52 -0.26
CA LEU A 135 -7.38 5.79 -0.88
C LEU A 135 -6.23 5.71 0.12
N THR A 136 -5.72 4.51 0.36
CA THR A 136 -4.54 4.28 1.18
C THR A 136 -3.41 3.71 0.34
N ASP A 137 -2.19 4.13 0.67
CA ASP A 137 -0.95 3.65 0.04
C ASP A 137 -0.03 3.13 1.14
N HIS A 138 0.08 1.81 1.25
CA HIS A 138 0.81 1.15 2.33
C HIS A 138 2.27 0.97 1.91
N HIS A 139 3.09 1.90 2.40
CA HIS A 139 4.53 1.94 2.24
C HIS A 139 5.28 1.51 3.50
N GLU A 140 6.50 1.03 3.33
CA GLU A 140 7.46 0.95 4.43
C GLU A 140 8.48 2.09 4.34
N MET A 141 8.75 2.73 5.46
CA MET A 141 9.74 3.80 5.55
C MET A 141 11.00 3.32 6.29
N GLY A 142 11.46 2.10 5.99
CA GLY A 142 12.57 1.46 6.70
C GLY A 142 12.22 1.09 8.14
N SER A 143 13.07 0.27 8.77
CA SER A 143 12.77 -0.42 10.03
C SER A 143 12.49 0.49 11.23
N ASN A 144 12.86 1.77 11.16
CA ASN A 144 12.75 2.75 12.25
C ASN A 144 11.76 3.91 11.99
N SER A 145 10.94 3.82 10.93
CA SER A 145 9.99 4.91 10.63
C SER A 145 8.54 4.46 10.68
N THR A 146 7.66 5.42 10.95
CA THR A 146 6.20 5.24 10.94
C THR A 146 5.63 5.36 9.54
N PHE A 147 4.46 4.75 9.30
CA PHE A 147 3.68 4.96 8.08
C PHE A 147 3.36 6.45 7.87
N SER A 148 3.44 6.89 6.60
CA SER A 148 3.03 8.23 6.22
C SER A 148 1.54 8.24 5.87
N SER A 149 0.78 9.17 6.45
CA SER A 149 -0.60 9.46 6.07
C SER A 149 -0.67 10.84 5.41
N SER A 150 -1.51 10.99 4.37
CA SER A 150 -1.79 12.28 3.73
C SER A 150 -3.25 12.68 3.94
N PRO A 151 -3.56 13.93 4.35
CA PRO A 151 -2.61 15.01 4.60
C PRO A 151 -1.70 14.69 5.79
N ALA A 152 -0.43 15.05 5.66
CA ALA A 152 0.57 14.81 6.69
C ALA A 152 0.01 15.30 8.03
N TYR A 153 -0.06 14.40 9.02
CA TYR A 153 -0.25 14.81 10.40
C TYR A 153 0.77 15.92 10.70
N ARG A 154 0.29 17.11 11.03
CA ARG A 154 1.13 18.23 11.45
C ARG A 154 1.91 17.74 12.66
N ARG A 155 3.20 17.43 12.49
CA ARG A 155 4.10 17.28 13.64
C ARG A 155 4.06 18.62 14.36
N GLU A 156 3.57 18.62 15.60
CA GLU A 156 3.87 19.72 16.52
C GLU A 156 5.39 19.94 16.51
N PRO A 157 5.88 21.17 16.43
CA PRO A 157 7.31 21.44 16.53
C PRO A 157 7.80 20.82 17.84
N THR A 158 8.83 19.98 17.77
CA THR A 158 9.58 19.60 18.96
C THR A 158 10.01 20.88 19.67
N PRO A 159 9.71 21.07 20.98
CA PRO A 159 10.19 22.23 21.70
C PRO A 159 11.72 22.28 21.59
N ASP A 160 12.24 23.45 21.22
CA ASP A 160 13.67 23.72 21.25
C ASP A 160 14.19 23.46 22.67
N PRO A 161 15.20 22.61 22.88
CA PRO A 161 15.77 22.38 24.20
C PRO A 161 16.64 23.58 24.62
N GLY A 162 16.02 24.76 24.75
CA GLY A 162 16.77 26.01 24.86
C GLY A 162 16.00 27.30 25.17
N THR A 163 14.90 27.27 25.93
CA THR A 163 14.44 28.40 26.78
C THR A 163 13.70 27.90 28.00
#